data_AF-A0A1W9U9Y8-F1
#
_entry.id   AF-A0A1W9U9Y8-F1
#
_cell.length_a   1.000
_cell.length_b   1.000
_cell.length_c   1.000
_cell.angle_alpha   90.00
_cell.angle_beta   90.00
_cell.angle_gamma   90.00
#
_symmetry.space_group_name_H-M   'P 1'
#
loop_
_entity.id
_entity.type
_entity.pdbx_description
1 polymer ?
#
loop_
_entity_poly.entity_id
_entity_poly.type
_entity_poly.pdbx_seq_one_letter_code
_entity_poly.pdbx_strand_id
1 'polypeptide(L)' 'MATATARHILVASEEKCEELKSQIEAGAIDFASCAKKFSQCPSGKSGGDLGAFGPGQMVKEFDEVVFSGEVGKVLG' A
#
# COMPACT_ATOMS: atom_id res chain seq x y z
N MET A 1 10.92 -16.18 -12.16
CA MET A 1 10.65 -14.74 -12.38
C MET A 1 10.37 -14.14 -11.02
N ALA A 2 10.95 -12.99 -10.68
CA ALA A 2 10.68 -12.34 -9.40
C ALA A 2 9.28 -11.73 -9.44
N THR A 3 8.44 -12.12 -8.49
CA THR A 3 7.10 -11.56 -8.30
C THR A 3 7.06 -10.88 -6.94
N ALA A 4 6.49 -9.68 -6.86
CA ALA A 4 6.25 -8.98 -5.62
C ALA A 4 4.75 -9.00 -5.29
N THR A 5 4.44 -9.03 -4.01
CA THR A 5 3.09 -8.83 -3.48
C THR A 5 3.07 -7.53 -2.71
N ALA A 6 2.19 -6.62 -3.08
CA ALA A 6 2.06 -5.34 -2.41
C ALA A 6 0.60 -5.03 -2.06
N ARG A 7 0.45 -4.19 -1.05
CA ARG A 7 -0.84 -3.62 -0.65
C ARG A 7 -0.80 -2.12 -0.86
N HIS A 8 -1.90 -1.56 -1.35
CA HIS A 8 -2.00 -0.15 -1.70
C HIS A 8 -3.24 0.49 -1.07
N ILE A 9 -3.04 1.67 -0.51
CA ILE A 9 -4.11 2.53 0.02
C ILE A 9 -4.11 3.82 -0.79
N LEU A 10 -5.20 4.04 -1.54
CA LEU A 10 -5.39 5.28 -2.29
C LEU A 10 -6.24 6.24 -1.46
N VAL A 11 -5.68 7.35 -1.01
CA VAL A 11 -6.41 8.45 -0.36
C VAL A 11 -6.35 9.72 -1.21
N ALA A 12 -7.35 10.59 -1.07
CA ALA A 12 -7.41 11.85 -1.83
C ALA A 12 -6.60 12.99 -1.19
N SER A 13 -6.11 12.80 0.03
CA SER A 13 -5.46 13.86 0.81
C SER A 13 -4.16 13.34 1.37
N GLU A 14 -3.08 14.11 1.17
CA GLU A 14 -1.75 13.81 1.70
C GLU A 14 -1.76 13.74 3.23
N GLU A 15 -2.45 14.68 3.90
CA GLU A 15 -2.62 14.69 5.36
C GLU A 15 -3.19 13.38 5.89
N LYS A 16 -4.18 12.81 5.19
CA LYS A 16 -4.74 11.49 5.56
C LYS A 16 -3.73 10.38 5.31
N CYS A 17 -2.93 10.47 4.25
CA CYS A 17 -1.90 9.47 3.98
C CYS A 17 -0.88 9.43 5.13
N GLU A 18 -0.37 10.59 5.54
CA GLU A 18 0.59 10.72 6.64
C GLU A 18 0.03 10.29 7.99
N GLU A 19 -1.22 10.67 8.29
CA GLU A 19 -1.90 10.27 9.52
C GLU A 19 -2.06 8.74 9.60
N LEU A 20 -2.50 8.12 8.50
CA LEU A 20 -2.67 6.66 8.42
C LEU A 20 -1.32 5.95 8.48
N LYS A 21 -0.30 6.47 7.78
CA LYS A 21 1.07 5.95 7.84
C LYS A 21 1.58 5.93 9.27
N SER A 22 1.47 7.06 9.99
CA SER A 22 1.87 7.13 11.40
C SER A 22 1.11 6.16 12.28
N GLN A 23 -0.21 6.00 12.09
CA GLN A 23 -1.01 5.05 12.88
C GLN A 23 -0.63 3.60 12.59
N ILE A 24 -0.31 3.26 11.34
CA ILE A 24 0.11 1.91 10.98
C ILE A 24 1.53 1.62 11.51
N GLU A 25 2.45 2.57 11.37
CA GLU A 25 3.81 2.46 11.93
C GLU A 25 3.81 2.37 13.46
N ALA A 26 2.89 3.08 14.12
CA ALA A 26 2.68 2.98 15.57
C ALA A 26 1.98 1.67 16.00
N GLY A 27 1.52 0.84 15.06
CA GLY A 27 0.76 -0.39 15.35
C GLY A 27 -0.65 -0.16 15.90
N ALA A 28 -1.18 1.07 15.80
CA ALA A 28 -2.52 1.41 16.27
C ALA A 28 -3.63 0.84 15.36
N ILE A 29 -3.35 0.71 14.06
CA ILE A 29 -4.28 0.13 13.09
C ILE A 29 -3.55 -0.77 12.08
N ASP A 30 -4.20 -1.88 11.70
CA ASP A 30 -3.68 -2.76 10.65
C ASP A 30 -3.86 -2.13 9.26
N PHE A 31 -2.87 -2.29 8.38
CA PHE A 31 -2.90 -1.79 7.00
C PHE A 31 -4.16 -2.25 6.25
N ALA A 32 -4.58 -3.51 6.41
CA ALA A 32 -5.76 -4.04 5.72
C ALA A 32 -7.07 -3.40 6.24
N SER A 33 -7.14 -3.13 7.54
CA SER A 33 -8.29 -2.43 8.15
C SER A 33 -8.37 -0.98 7.69
N CYS A 34 -7.21 -0.33 7.63
CA CYS A 34 -7.06 1.02 7.11
C CYS A 34 -7.47 1.10 5.63
N ALA A 35 -6.95 0.19 4.80
CA ALA A 35 -7.29 0.10 3.39
C ALA A 35 -8.79 -0.10 3.17
N LYS A 36 -9.46 -0.96 3.95
CA LYS A 36 -10.91 -1.18 3.84
C LYS A 36 -11.74 0.05 4.16
N LYS A 37 -11.28 0.88 5.10
CA LYS A 37 -12.01 2.09 5.54
C LYS A 37 -11.71 3.31 4.68
N PHE A 38 -10.46 3.50 4.29
CA PHE A 38 -9.97 4.76 3.72
C PHE A 38 -9.53 4.66 2.25
N SER A 39 -9.19 3.46 1.76
CA SER A 39 -8.76 3.31 0.36
C SER A 39 -9.94 3.52 -0.58
N GLN A 40 -9.74 4.38 -1.56
CA GLN A 40 -10.67 4.63 -2.66
C GLN A 40 -10.47 3.65 -3.82
N CYS A 41 -9.40 2.84 -3.79
CA CYS A 41 -9.16 1.81 -4.79
C CYS A 41 -10.14 0.63 -4.58
N PRO A 42 -10.63 -0.04 -5.65
CA PRO A 42 -11.43 -1.26 -5.51
C PRO A 42 -10.72 -2.37 -4.70
N SER A 43 -9.38 -2.41 -4.71
CA SER A 43 -8.58 -3.32 -3.87
C SER A 43 -8.73 -3.05 -2.38
N GLY A 44 -9.20 -1.86 -1.98
CA GLY A 44 -9.49 -1.50 -0.59
C GLY A 44 -10.39 -2.51 0.10
N LYS A 45 -11.38 -3.08 -0.61
CA LYS A 45 -12.28 -4.12 -0.06
C LYS A 45 -11.54 -5.38 0.38
N SER A 46 -10.44 -5.72 -0.28
CA SER A 46 -9.55 -6.84 0.06
C SER A 46 -8.42 -6.43 1.01
N GLY A 47 -8.51 -5.26 1.66
CA GLY A 47 -7.43 -4.76 2.50
C GLY A 47 -6.27 -4.15 1.71
N GLY A 48 -6.54 -3.64 0.51
CA GLY A 48 -5.55 -3.03 -0.38
C GLY A 48 -4.71 -4.02 -1.16
N ASP A 49 -5.00 -5.33 -1.06
CA ASP A 49 -4.24 -6.38 -1.72
C ASP A 49 -4.32 -6.27 -3.25
N LEU A 50 -3.16 -6.16 -3.90
CA LEU A 50 -3.03 -6.14 -5.37
C LEU A 50 -2.68 -7.52 -5.95
N GLY A 51 -2.48 -8.53 -5.10
CA GLY A 51 -1.97 -9.83 -5.51
C GLY A 51 -0.48 -9.82 -5.86
N ALA A 52 -0.04 -10.88 -6.52
CA ALA A 52 1.32 -11.03 -7.01
C ALA A 52 1.46 -10.44 -8.41
N PHE A 53 2.39 -9.51 -8.58
CA PHE A 53 2.71 -8.89 -9.86
C PHE A 53 4.22 -8.91 -10.12
N GLY A 54 4.59 -8.86 -11.39
CA GLY A 54 5.96 -8.72 -11.85
C GLY A 54 6.36 -7.25 -12.07
N PRO A 55 7.66 -6.98 -12.19
CA PRO A 55 8.16 -5.64 -12.49
C PRO A 55 7.61 -5.14 -13.84
N GLY A 56 7.24 -3.86 -13.90
CA GLY A 56 6.63 -3.22 -15.07
C GLY A 56 5.14 -3.48 -15.27
N GLN A 57 4.46 -4.16 -14.33
CA GLN A 57 3.00 -4.33 -14.38
C GLN A 57 2.23 -3.19 -13.72
N MET A 58 2.89 -2.40 -12.86
CA MET A 58 2.32 -1.25 -12.16
C MET A 58 2.94 0.06 -12.67
N VAL A 59 2.41 1.19 -12.22
CA VAL A 59 3.01 2.51 -12.50
C VAL A 59 4.45 2.56 -12.00
N LYS A 60 5.30 3.24 -12.75
CA LYS A 60 6.75 3.20 -12.55
C LYS A 60 7.15 3.59 -11.13
N GLU A 61 6.58 4.65 -10.57
CA GLU A 61 6.88 5.07 -9.20
C GLU A 61 6.53 3.98 -8.16
N PHE A 62 5.41 3.29 -8.34
CA PHE A 62 5.01 2.21 -7.44
C PHE A 62 5.89 0.97 -7.60
N ASP A 63 6.20 0.61 -8.83
CA ASP A 63 7.08 -0.52 -9.15
C ASP A 63 8.48 -0.31 -8.55
N GLU A 64 9.06 0.86 -8.74
CA GLU A 64 10.34 1.20 -8.14
C GLU A 64 10.28 1.10 -6.61
N VAL A 65 9.24 1.62 -5.96
CA VAL A 65 9.10 1.58 -4.50
C VAL A 65 8.91 0.14 -3.98
N VAL A 66 8.13 -0.70 -4.67
CA VAL A 66 7.88 -2.09 -4.25
C VAL A 66 9.12 -2.96 -4.43
N PHE A 67 9.86 -2.76 -5.52
CA PHE A 67 11.03 -3.59 -5.84
C PHE A 67 12.35 -3.07 -5.23
N SER A 68 12.42 -1.78 -4.85
CA SER A 68 13.58 -1.20 -4.16
C SER A 68 13.38 -0.99 -2.65
N GLY A 69 12.13 -0.91 -2.21
CA GLY A 69 11.78 -0.62 -0.82
C GLY A 69 12.03 -1.78 0.14
N GLU A 70 12.08 -1.45 1.43
CA GLU A 70 12.19 -2.44 2.50
C GLU A 70 10.90 -3.25 2.64
N VAL A 71 11.03 -4.58 2.54
CA VAL A 71 9.90 -5.50 2.69
C VAL A 71 9.32 -5.41 4.10
N GLY A 72 8.00 -5.22 4.18
CA GLY A 72 7.28 -5.12 5.46
C GLY A 72 7.21 -3.71 6.04
N LYS A 73 7.78 -2.71 5.35
CA LYS A 73 7.65 -1.30 5.74
C LYS A 73 6.52 -0.62 4.95
N VAL A 74 5.80 0.27 5.62
CA VAL A 74 4.82 1.13 4.95
C VAL A 74 5.55 2.28 4.27
N LEU A 75 5.36 2.38 2.97
CA LEU A 75 5.94 3.42 2.13
C LEU A 75 4.79 4.29 1.62
N GLY A 76 4.96 5.60 1.70
CA GLY A 76 3.95 6.62 1.41
C GLY A 76 4.61 7.98 1.37
#